data_AF-A0A2E8MCW7-F1
#
_entry.id   AF-A0A2E8MCW7-F1
#
_cell.length_a   1.000
_cell.length_b   1.000
_cell.length_c   1.000
_cell.angle_alpha   90.00
_cell.angle_beta   90.00
_cell.angle_gamma   90.00
#
_symmetry.space_group_name_H-M   'P 1'
#
loop_
_entity.id
_entity.type
_entity.pdbx_description
1 polymer ?
#
loop_
_entity_poly.entity_id
_entity_poly.type
_entity_poly.pdbx_seq_one_letter_code
_entity_poly.pdbx_strand_id
1 'polypeptide(L)'
;IRGYDKQAEIDFSRKGVFFSNYEPIPRADAKRMKQDAIRFEQFTKPMQEMFSSYLSEESPDFVISSHLPRIVDGKPTKNPRYLQNRPDLEDPRSLYISEIGSRFFRRLAIGAPVPMPVNSVLLGRRNNPAEPGIRSLAVFNPLHYQELPELFMDFIASLTGKSPSTTGAGSEGALTKGPFNALLPIHDLNAALVSYILTDDHGYSSAAGHIGRKYRFEHDISLLIPEIWSRMFIHERDPKFLIKNGFLEKVDDFEKEGRTINASRLGYRINENFISTYFGRMFSAPDTVFTGDMLRPEEQSEEDFIDGIDNIVETQKKIAGNYFKDGCIDLACPPLKALLHIMVDGTYEGKTITDPEVRSLFDREAVLASDWYQARLDAKVIVEQRLVAKKIAAVKEFETLASYEGEHTRLKLAEKLAAANERAARYQTAEYRQSLIGTIGADPALLNS
;
A
#
# COMPACT_ATOMS: atom_id res chain seq x y z
N ILE A 1 -18.86 6.96 -18.71
CA ILE A 1 -19.43 8.28 -19.08
C ILE A 1 -18.54 8.84 -20.18
N ARG A 2 -19.10 9.33 -21.28
CA ARG A 2 -18.30 9.86 -22.41
C ARG A 2 -17.58 11.13 -22.00
N GLY A 3 -16.33 11.30 -22.41
CA GLY A 3 -15.54 12.51 -22.22
C GLY A 3 -15.04 12.78 -20.80
N TYR A 4 -15.47 11.97 -19.82
CA TYR A 4 -15.12 12.17 -18.42
C TYR A 4 -13.70 11.69 -18.11
N ASP A 5 -13.41 10.41 -18.39
CA ASP A 5 -12.08 9.84 -18.21
C ASP A 5 -11.25 10.04 -19.48
N LYS A 6 -10.55 11.18 -19.51
CA LYS A 6 -9.72 11.57 -20.66
C LYS A 6 -8.56 10.62 -20.88
N GLN A 7 -7.96 10.08 -19.82
CA GLN A 7 -6.84 9.16 -19.93
C GLN A 7 -7.30 7.83 -20.54
N ALA A 8 -8.39 7.25 -20.02
CA ALA A 8 -8.95 6.04 -20.60
C ALA A 8 -9.34 6.24 -22.07
N GLU A 9 -9.94 7.37 -22.46
CA GLU A 9 -10.28 7.60 -23.86
C GLU A 9 -9.07 7.83 -24.78
N ILE A 10 -7.98 8.40 -24.27
CA ILE A 10 -6.68 8.40 -24.97
C ILE A 10 -6.20 6.97 -25.16
N ASP A 11 -6.22 6.15 -24.11
CA ASP A 11 -5.73 4.76 -24.17
C ASP A 11 -6.59 3.89 -25.11
N PHE A 12 -7.91 4.09 -25.12
CA PHE A 12 -8.84 3.43 -26.04
C PHE A 12 -8.64 3.81 -27.50
N SER A 13 -8.10 5.01 -27.74
CA SER A 13 -7.82 5.49 -29.10
C SER A 13 -6.56 4.86 -29.72
N ARG A 14 -5.75 4.15 -28.93
CA ARG A 14 -4.47 3.57 -29.34
C ARG A 14 -4.62 2.15 -29.89
N LYS A 15 -3.64 1.76 -30.71
CA LYS A 15 -3.52 0.38 -31.21
C LYS A 15 -2.73 -0.48 -30.22
N GLY A 16 -2.93 -1.80 -30.27
CA GLY A 16 -2.14 -2.76 -29.49
C GLY A 16 -2.53 -2.87 -28.01
N VAL A 17 -3.67 -2.32 -27.61
CA VAL A 17 -4.18 -2.42 -26.24
C VAL A 17 -5.03 -3.68 -26.10
N PHE A 18 -4.83 -4.42 -25.00
CA PHE A 18 -5.66 -5.58 -24.66
C PHE A 18 -6.88 -5.11 -23.86
N PHE A 19 -8.08 -5.48 -24.32
CA PHE A 19 -9.34 -5.13 -23.68
C PHE A 19 -10.11 -6.37 -23.23
N SER A 20 -10.87 -6.25 -22.15
CA SER A 20 -11.75 -7.28 -21.64
C SER A 20 -13.02 -6.68 -21.05
N ASN A 21 -14.14 -7.40 -21.21
CA ASN A 21 -15.47 -7.00 -20.75
C ASN A 21 -15.98 -5.67 -21.33
N TYR A 22 -15.76 -5.45 -22.63
CA TYR A 22 -16.42 -4.40 -23.42
C TYR A 22 -17.29 -5.04 -24.50
N GLU A 23 -18.35 -4.36 -24.91
CA GLU A 23 -19.16 -4.81 -26.05
C GLU A 23 -18.37 -4.66 -27.35
N PRO A 24 -18.32 -5.70 -28.21
CA PRO A 24 -17.80 -5.57 -29.56
C PRO A 24 -18.83 -4.81 -30.41
N ILE A 25 -18.51 -3.60 -30.83
CA ILE A 25 -19.41 -2.71 -31.58
C ILE A 25 -19.24 -2.98 -33.08
N PRO A 26 -20.25 -3.51 -33.79
CA PRO A 26 -20.18 -3.71 -35.23
C PRO A 26 -20.05 -2.38 -35.98
N ARG A 27 -19.49 -2.40 -37.20
CA ARG A 27 -19.37 -1.21 -38.07
C ARG A 27 -20.68 -0.42 -38.21
N ALA A 28 -21.82 -1.10 -38.38
CA ALA A 28 -23.12 -0.44 -38.53
C ALA A 28 -23.53 0.36 -37.28
N ASP A 29 -23.27 -0.17 -36.09
CA ASP A 29 -23.53 0.52 -34.82
C ASP A 29 -22.57 1.68 -34.60
N ALA A 30 -21.29 1.51 -34.92
CA ALA A 30 -20.33 2.60 -34.88
C ALA A 30 -20.73 3.77 -35.81
N LYS A 31 -21.28 3.48 -37.01
CA LYS A 31 -21.84 4.51 -37.91
C LYS A 31 -23.02 5.23 -37.28
N ARG A 32 -23.96 4.50 -36.67
CA ARG A 32 -25.10 5.09 -35.94
C ARG A 32 -24.63 5.97 -34.79
N MET A 33 -23.64 5.52 -34.03
CA MET A 33 -23.04 6.30 -32.94
C MET A 33 -22.43 7.61 -33.43
N LYS A 34 -21.76 7.62 -34.59
CA LYS A 34 -21.19 8.84 -35.18
C LYS A 34 -22.27 9.78 -35.74
N GLN A 35 -23.39 9.24 -36.25
CA GLN A 35 -24.52 10.04 -36.75
C GLN A 35 -25.30 10.73 -35.63
N ASP A 36 -25.31 10.17 -34.42
CA ASP A 36 -25.78 10.83 -33.21
C ASP A 36 -24.75 11.88 -32.76
N ALA A 37 -24.66 12.98 -33.53
CA ALA A 37 -23.63 14.01 -33.39
C ALA A 37 -23.53 14.56 -31.96
N ILE A 38 -24.68 14.81 -31.32
CA ILE A 38 -24.74 15.35 -29.95
C ILE A 38 -24.02 14.43 -28.97
N ARG A 39 -24.29 13.11 -29.04
CA ARG A 39 -23.66 12.14 -28.14
C ARG A 39 -22.22 11.82 -28.54
N PHE A 40 -21.90 11.89 -29.83
CA PHE A 40 -20.56 11.66 -30.34
C PHE A 40 -19.59 12.78 -29.92
N GLU A 41 -20.04 14.03 -29.94
CA GLU A 41 -19.27 15.20 -29.50
C GLU A 41 -18.92 15.18 -28.01
N GLN A 42 -19.64 14.38 -27.20
CA GLN A 42 -19.30 14.19 -25.78
C GLN A 42 -18.03 13.36 -25.57
N PHE A 43 -17.58 12.59 -26.56
CA PHE A 43 -16.28 11.93 -26.47
C PHE A 43 -15.14 12.93 -26.56
N THR A 44 -13.98 12.59 -26.00
CA THR A 44 -12.75 13.32 -26.25
C THR A 44 -12.34 13.19 -27.72
N LYS A 45 -11.57 14.18 -28.20
CA LYS A 45 -11.07 14.23 -29.58
C LYS A 45 -10.34 12.94 -30.02
N PRO A 46 -9.43 12.33 -29.23
CA PRO A 46 -8.75 11.09 -29.63
C PRO A 46 -9.73 9.94 -29.91
N MET A 47 -10.78 9.81 -29.10
CA MET A 47 -11.80 8.79 -29.29
C MET A 47 -12.64 9.04 -30.54
N GLN A 48 -13.00 10.31 -30.82
CA GLN A 48 -13.72 10.69 -32.04
C GLN A 48 -12.89 10.43 -33.30
N GLU A 49 -11.59 10.73 -33.25
CA GLU A 49 -10.63 10.47 -34.33
C GLU A 49 -10.46 8.96 -34.56
N MET A 50 -10.34 8.17 -33.49
CA MET A 50 -10.27 6.71 -33.59
C MET A 50 -11.52 6.12 -34.26
N PHE A 51 -12.72 6.54 -33.84
CA PHE A 51 -13.97 6.09 -34.48
C PHE A 51 -14.04 6.51 -35.95
N SER A 52 -13.58 7.72 -36.28
CA SER A 52 -13.58 8.21 -37.65
C SER A 52 -12.61 7.44 -38.55
N SER A 53 -11.40 7.15 -38.05
CA SER A 53 -10.41 6.33 -38.73
C SER A 53 -10.88 4.88 -38.89
N TYR A 54 -11.47 4.28 -37.85
CA TYR A 54 -12.06 2.96 -37.93
C TYR A 54 -13.16 2.87 -39.01
N LEU A 55 -13.99 3.91 -39.12
CA LEU A 55 -15.09 3.97 -40.09
C LEU A 55 -14.65 4.26 -41.53
N SER A 56 -13.46 4.85 -41.75
CA SER A 56 -12.90 5.08 -43.08
C SER A 56 -12.24 3.84 -43.69
N GLU A 57 -11.83 2.88 -42.86
CA GLU A 57 -11.23 1.62 -43.31
C GLU A 57 -12.30 0.55 -43.63
N GLU A 58 -11.92 -0.54 -44.31
CA GLU A 58 -12.81 -1.69 -44.54
C GLU A 58 -12.79 -2.69 -43.38
N SER A 59 -11.67 -2.75 -42.64
CA SER A 59 -11.46 -3.65 -41.51
C SER A 59 -10.82 -2.91 -40.33
N PRO A 60 -10.95 -3.38 -39.08
CA PRO A 60 -11.66 -4.60 -38.64
C PRO A 60 -13.21 -4.47 -38.60
N ASP A 61 -13.89 -5.59 -38.32
CA ASP A 61 -15.36 -5.69 -38.23
C ASP A 61 -15.96 -5.06 -36.96
N PHE A 62 -15.15 -4.94 -35.91
CA PHE A 62 -15.55 -4.47 -34.60
C PHE A 62 -14.64 -3.36 -34.09
N VAL A 63 -15.23 -2.45 -33.33
CA VAL A 63 -14.54 -1.47 -32.48
C VAL A 63 -15.09 -1.58 -31.07
N ILE A 64 -14.40 -1.00 -30.10
CA ILE A 64 -14.86 -0.95 -28.71
C ILE A 64 -14.96 0.50 -28.26
N SER A 65 -15.65 0.75 -27.15
CA SER A 65 -15.77 2.10 -26.63
C SER A 65 -15.78 2.17 -25.10
N SER A 66 -15.16 3.23 -24.56
CA SER A 66 -15.06 3.51 -23.13
C SER A 66 -16.42 3.51 -22.42
N HIS A 67 -17.49 3.88 -23.14
CA HIS A 67 -18.85 4.00 -22.61
C HIS A 67 -19.72 2.74 -22.72
N LEU A 68 -19.23 1.65 -23.36
CA LEU A 68 -19.99 0.41 -23.56
C LEU A 68 -19.28 -0.82 -22.96
N PRO A 69 -19.28 -0.98 -21.63
CA PRO A 69 -18.93 -2.24 -21.00
C PRO A 69 -19.85 -3.37 -21.47
N ARG A 70 -19.33 -4.61 -21.46
CA ARG A 70 -20.07 -5.83 -21.76
C ARG A 70 -21.33 -5.94 -20.91
N ILE A 71 -22.43 -6.37 -21.50
CA ILE A 71 -23.67 -6.69 -20.82
C ILE A 71 -23.57 -8.09 -20.18
N VAL A 72 -23.85 -8.15 -18.88
CA VAL A 72 -23.94 -9.37 -18.07
C VAL A 72 -25.27 -9.31 -17.31
N ASP A 73 -26.10 -10.33 -17.46
CA ASP A 73 -27.46 -10.39 -16.88
C ASP A 73 -28.32 -9.15 -17.17
N GLY A 74 -28.24 -8.68 -18.43
CA GLY A 74 -29.02 -7.53 -18.91
C GLY A 74 -28.52 -6.16 -18.46
N LYS A 75 -27.38 -6.06 -17.76
CA LYS A 75 -26.80 -4.78 -17.32
C LYS A 75 -25.32 -4.65 -17.72
N PRO A 76 -24.81 -3.43 -17.96
CA PRO A 76 -23.38 -3.22 -18.15
C PRO A 76 -22.59 -3.74 -16.94
N THR A 77 -21.52 -4.49 -17.21
CA THR A 77 -20.64 -4.98 -16.16
C THR A 77 -20.06 -3.83 -15.35
N LYS A 78 -19.87 -4.05 -14.05
CA LYS A 78 -19.14 -3.13 -13.16
C LYS A 78 -17.62 -3.37 -13.17
N ASN A 79 -17.14 -4.33 -13.98
CA ASN A 79 -15.73 -4.70 -14.09
C ASN A 79 -15.19 -4.62 -15.55
N PRO A 80 -15.33 -3.47 -16.24
CA PRO A 80 -14.64 -3.26 -17.51
C PRO A 80 -13.12 -3.19 -17.30
N ARG A 81 -12.33 -3.75 -18.22
CA ARG A 81 -10.87 -3.85 -18.06
C ARG A 81 -10.12 -3.59 -19.36
N TYR A 82 -8.95 -2.96 -19.23
CA TYR A 82 -7.94 -2.89 -20.27
C TYR A 82 -6.56 -2.93 -19.64
N LEU A 83 -5.55 -3.38 -20.40
CA LEU A 83 -4.15 -3.29 -19.97
C LEU A 83 -3.59 -1.94 -20.41
N GLN A 84 -3.53 -1.01 -19.46
CA GLN A 84 -2.89 0.28 -19.67
C GLN A 84 -1.38 0.11 -19.74
N ASN A 85 -0.75 0.76 -20.73
CA ASN A 85 0.70 0.89 -20.72
C ASN A 85 1.12 1.72 -19.51
N ARG A 86 2.17 1.29 -18.83
CA ARG A 86 2.70 2.02 -17.68
C ARG A 86 3.00 3.48 -18.06
N PRO A 87 2.45 4.49 -17.34
CA PRO A 87 2.59 5.89 -17.75
C PRO A 87 4.04 6.38 -17.86
N ASP A 88 4.97 5.83 -17.07
CA ASP A 88 6.39 6.17 -17.14
C ASP A 88 7.07 5.69 -18.44
N LEU A 89 6.50 4.68 -19.11
CA LEU A 89 6.94 4.23 -20.44
C LEU A 89 6.34 5.11 -21.56
N GLU A 90 5.19 5.70 -21.31
CA GLU A 90 4.46 6.57 -22.24
C GLU A 90 5.01 8.00 -22.24
N ASP A 91 5.50 8.46 -21.08
CA ASP A 91 6.20 9.73 -20.92
C ASP A 91 7.63 9.53 -20.39
N PRO A 92 8.54 8.94 -21.21
CA PRO A 92 9.93 8.74 -20.81
C PRO A 92 10.67 10.07 -20.60
N ARG A 93 10.16 11.18 -21.16
CA ARG A 93 10.72 12.51 -20.99
C ARG A 93 10.57 12.99 -19.55
N SER A 94 9.39 12.84 -18.94
CA SER A 94 9.19 13.23 -17.55
C SER A 94 10.06 12.42 -16.59
N LEU A 95 10.23 11.11 -16.84
CA LEU A 95 11.15 10.28 -16.07
C LEU A 95 12.60 10.77 -16.20
N TYR A 96 13.05 11.05 -17.42
CA TYR A 96 14.39 11.60 -17.68
C TYR A 96 14.62 12.93 -16.96
N ILE A 97 13.64 13.85 -17.02
CA ILE A 97 13.73 15.16 -16.35
C ILE A 97 13.82 14.97 -14.83
N SER A 98 13.03 14.06 -14.25
CA SER A 98 13.06 13.76 -12.81
C SER A 98 14.43 13.20 -12.38
N GLU A 99 14.99 12.28 -13.16
CA GLU A 99 16.32 11.71 -12.88
C GLU A 99 17.42 12.77 -12.97
N ILE A 100 17.46 13.54 -14.07
CA ILE A 100 18.48 14.59 -14.28
C ILE A 100 18.35 15.70 -13.25
N GLY A 101 17.13 16.12 -12.90
CA GLY A 101 16.89 17.09 -11.83
C GLY A 101 17.43 16.60 -10.49
N SER A 102 17.13 15.35 -10.13
CA SER A 102 17.64 14.71 -8.91
C SER A 102 19.17 14.57 -8.91
N ARG A 103 19.74 14.25 -10.08
CA ARG A 103 21.19 14.16 -10.29
C ARG A 103 21.87 15.51 -10.03
N PHE A 104 21.36 16.59 -10.61
CA PHE A 104 21.89 17.93 -10.40
C PHE A 104 21.73 18.39 -8.94
N PHE A 105 20.56 18.19 -8.35
CA PHE A 105 20.30 18.55 -6.95
C PHE A 105 21.31 17.89 -6.00
N ARG A 106 21.64 16.62 -6.24
CA ARG A 106 22.58 15.82 -5.43
C ARG A 106 24.03 15.87 -5.92
N ARG A 107 24.31 16.61 -6.99
CA ARG A 107 25.65 16.76 -7.61
C ARG A 107 26.30 15.42 -7.98
N LEU A 108 25.51 14.49 -8.50
CA LEU A 108 25.97 13.16 -8.89
C LEU A 108 26.63 13.20 -10.29
N ALA A 109 27.70 12.43 -10.48
CA ALA A 109 28.36 12.27 -11.78
C ALA A 109 27.43 11.59 -12.81
N ILE A 110 27.60 11.84 -14.12
CA ILE A 110 26.69 11.40 -15.20
C ILE A 110 26.47 9.87 -15.23
N GLY A 111 27.45 9.06 -14.84
CA GLY A 111 27.34 7.59 -14.78
C GLY A 111 26.93 7.01 -13.42
N ALA A 112 26.78 7.83 -12.38
CA ALA A 112 26.43 7.35 -11.05
C ALA A 112 24.92 6.98 -10.98
N PRO A 113 24.53 5.97 -10.19
CA PRO A 113 23.11 5.69 -9.94
C PRO A 113 22.46 6.87 -9.19
N VAL A 114 21.17 7.10 -9.47
CA VAL A 114 20.36 8.14 -8.80
C VAL A 114 19.33 7.45 -7.91
N PRO A 115 19.64 7.21 -6.62
CA PRO A 115 18.72 6.46 -5.75
C PRO A 115 17.45 7.28 -5.45
N MET A 116 16.27 6.71 -5.61
CA MET A 116 14.99 7.37 -5.30
C MET A 116 14.27 6.58 -4.20
N PRO A 117 14.77 6.60 -2.95
CA PRO A 117 14.17 5.84 -1.87
C PRO A 117 12.78 6.40 -1.53
N VAL A 118 11.93 5.55 -0.95
CA VAL A 118 10.71 5.99 -0.27
C VAL A 118 11.13 6.96 0.85
N ASN A 119 10.43 8.09 0.95
CA ASN A 119 10.69 9.10 1.98
C ASN A 119 9.49 9.33 2.91
N SER A 120 8.35 8.72 2.62
CA SER A 120 7.10 8.87 3.35
C SER A 120 6.15 7.74 2.94
N VAL A 121 5.46 7.16 3.91
CA VAL A 121 4.41 6.17 3.69
C VAL A 121 3.05 6.81 3.99
N LEU A 122 2.30 7.09 2.92
CA LEU A 122 0.97 7.70 2.98
C LEU A 122 -0.07 6.68 2.54
N LEU A 123 -0.75 6.09 3.52
CA LEU A 123 -1.76 5.07 3.34
C LEU A 123 -3.10 5.70 2.98
N GLY A 124 -3.92 4.98 2.24
CA GLY A 124 -5.31 5.33 1.98
C GLY A 124 -6.23 4.49 2.83
N ARG A 125 -7.18 5.11 3.53
CA ARG A 125 -8.25 4.40 4.23
C ARG A 125 -9.59 4.69 3.59
N ARG A 126 -10.32 3.64 3.23
CA ARG A 126 -11.68 3.75 2.74
C ARG A 126 -12.65 3.84 3.92
N ASN A 127 -13.13 5.04 4.18
CA ASN A 127 -14.12 5.31 5.20
C ASN A 127 -15.54 5.25 4.62
N ASN A 128 -16.50 4.83 5.44
CA ASN A 128 -17.92 4.84 5.12
C ASN A 128 -18.75 5.24 6.35
N PRO A 129 -19.84 5.98 6.15
CA PRO A 129 -20.82 6.20 7.21
C PRO A 129 -21.56 4.89 7.52
N ALA A 130 -22.36 4.90 8.58
CA ALA A 130 -23.31 3.84 8.84
C ALA A 130 -24.40 3.81 7.75
N GLU A 131 -24.75 2.61 7.29
CA GLU A 131 -25.86 2.32 6.37
C GLU A 131 -26.61 1.07 6.86
N PRO A 132 -27.84 0.78 6.39
CA PRO A 132 -28.54 -0.45 6.78
C PRO A 132 -27.70 -1.70 6.55
N GLY A 133 -27.28 -2.36 7.64
CA GLY A 133 -26.43 -3.55 7.61
C GLY A 133 -24.92 -3.29 7.48
N ILE A 134 -24.48 -2.03 7.49
CA ILE A 134 -23.07 -1.62 7.42
C ILE A 134 -22.78 -0.66 8.57
N ARG A 135 -21.87 -1.04 9.47
CA ARG A 135 -21.41 -0.18 10.58
C ARG A 135 -20.45 0.89 10.09
N SER A 136 -20.36 1.96 10.87
CA SER A 136 -19.48 3.09 10.56
C SER A 136 -18.00 2.65 10.55
N LEU A 137 -17.22 3.26 9.65
CA LEU A 137 -15.75 3.29 9.69
C LEU A 137 -15.22 4.72 9.46
N ALA A 138 -16.08 5.73 9.52
CA ALA A 138 -15.74 7.12 9.21
C ALA A 138 -15.26 7.92 10.43
N VAL A 139 -14.45 7.30 11.28
CA VAL A 139 -13.93 7.90 12.53
C VAL A 139 -12.62 8.65 12.35
N PHE A 140 -12.00 8.54 11.17
CA PHE A 140 -10.77 9.26 10.83
C PHE A 140 -11.09 10.64 10.26
N ASN A 141 -10.27 11.63 10.64
CA ASN A 141 -10.23 12.94 10.01
C ASN A 141 -9.41 12.91 8.69
N PRO A 142 -9.12 14.04 8.01
CA PRO A 142 -8.41 14.02 6.73
C PRO A 142 -7.06 13.29 6.74
N LEU A 143 -6.31 13.35 7.85
CA LEU A 143 -5.01 12.72 7.98
C LEU A 143 -4.71 12.34 9.43
N HIS A 144 -4.52 11.04 9.65
CA HIS A 144 -4.04 10.50 10.92
C HIS A 144 -2.59 10.06 10.83
N TYR A 145 -1.89 10.13 11.96
CA TYR A 145 -0.60 9.49 12.20
C TYR A 145 -0.81 8.38 13.23
N GLN A 146 -0.33 7.18 12.95
CA GLN A 146 -0.34 6.08 13.92
C GLN A 146 1.10 5.67 14.22
N GLU A 147 1.40 5.55 15.51
CA GLU A 147 2.62 4.88 15.95
C GLU A 147 2.58 3.40 15.53
N LEU A 148 3.74 2.75 15.47
CA LEU A 148 3.85 1.41 14.90
C LEU A 148 2.90 0.36 15.52
N PRO A 149 2.62 0.32 16.84
CA PRO A 149 1.66 -0.62 17.39
C PRO A 149 0.25 -0.46 16.80
N GLU A 150 -0.32 0.75 16.84
CA GLU A 150 -1.64 1.04 16.29
C GLU A 150 -1.68 0.84 14.77
N LEU A 151 -0.63 1.28 14.07
CA LEU A 151 -0.49 1.08 12.63
C LEU A 151 -0.51 -0.40 12.26
N PHE A 152 0.18 -1.25 13.02
CA PHE A 152 0.21 -2.68 12.76
C PHE A 152 -1.09 -3.39 13.13
N MET A 153 -1.87 -2.89 14.10
CA MET A 153 -3.24 -3.38 14.30
C MET A 153 -4.08 -3.17 13.03
N ASP A 154 -3.91 -2.02 12.38
CA ASP A 154 -4.57 -1.70 11.12
C ASP A 154 -4.03 -2.52 9.95
N PHE A 155 -2.73 -2.75 9.84
CA PHE A 155 -2.18 -3.62 8.80
C PHE A 155 -2.59 -5.08 8.94
N ILE A 156 -2.65 -5.60 10.17
CA ILE A 156 -3.12 -6.96 10.45
C ILE A 156 -4.58 -7.11 10.01
N ALA A 157 -5.42 -6.12 10.31
CA ALA A 157 -6.86 -6.20 10.07
C ALA A 157 -7.27 -5.78 8.66
N SER A 158 -6.63 -4.77 8.06
CA SER A 158 -6.93 -4.18 6.75
C SER A 158 -8.43 -4.04 6.50
N LEU A 159 -9.06 -3.16 7.29
CA LEU A 159 -10.51 -3.05 7.41
C LEU A 159 -11.18 -2.43 6.18
N THR A 160 -12.35 -2.94 5.81
CA THR A 160 -13.18 -2.39 4.72
C THR A 160 -14.67 -2.49 5.05
N GLY A 161 -15.44 -1.45 4.70
CA GLY A 161 -16.90 -1.45 4.86
C GLY A 161 -17.64 -2.22 3.77
N LYS A 162 -16.97 -2.60 2.67
CA LYS A 162 -17.59 -3.35 1.58
C LYS A 162 -17.37 -4.85 1.78
N SER A 163 -18.47 -5.59 1.94
CA SER A 163 -18.53 -7.01 2.36
C SER A 163 -18.36 -7.21 3.87
N PRO A 164 -19.27 -6.64 4.68
CA PRO A 164 -19.24 -6.83 6.13
C PRO A 164 -19.32 -8.32 6.46
N SER A 165 -18.56 -8.73 7.47
CA SER A 165 -18.66 -10.07 8.01
C SER A 165 -19.90 -10.19 8.90
N THR A 166 -20.31 -11.40 9.29
CA THR A 166 -21.47 -11.61 10.17
C THR A 166 -21.38 -10.90 11.53
N THR A 167 -20.22 -10.33 11.88
CA THR A 167 -19.94 -9.74 13.21
C THR A 167 -19.23 -8.38 13.16
N GLY A 168 -19.21 -7.67 12.03
CA GLY A 168 -18.51 -6.38 11.92
C GLY A 168 -18.00 -6.05 10.51
N ALA A 169 -17.04 -5.13 10.41
CA ALA A 169 -16.39 -4.77 9.16
C ALA A 169 -15.81 -6.00 8.41
N GLY A 170 -15.64 -5.83 7.10
CA GLY A 170 -14.87 -6.76 6.28
C GLY A 170 -13.37 -6.58 6.51
N SER A 171 -12.58 -7.59 6.15
CA SER A 171 -11.12 -7.56 6.19
C SER A 171 -10.57 -8.02 4.85
N GLU A 172 -9.58 -7.32 4.33
CA GLU A 172 -8.82 -7.72 3.14
C GLU A 172 -7.64 -8.65 3.49
N GLY A 173 -7.52 -9.05 4.76
CA GLY A 173 -6.38 -9.79 5.31
C GLY A 173 -5.13 -8.92 5.48
N ALA A 174 -4.12 -9.46 6.15
CA ALA A 174 -2.89 -8.72 6.46
C ALA A 174 -2.31 -8.00 5.23
N LEU A 175 -2.02 -6.70 5.36
CA LEU A 175 -1.46 -5.86 4.31
C LEU A 175 -2.28 -5.83 3.00
N THR A 176 -3.60 -6.07 3.06
CA THR A 176 -4.49 -6.26 1.89
C THR A 176 -4.12 -7.46 1.00
N LYS A 177 -3.33 -8.40 1.53
CA LYS A 177 -2.80 -9.55 0.78
C LYS A 177 -3.56 -10.86 1.02
N GLY A 178 -4.71 -10.84 1.72
CA GLY A 178 -5.49 -12.05 2.02
C GLY A 178 -5.76 -12.95 0.80
N PRO A 179 -6.23 -12.40 -0.34
CA PRO A 179 -6.46 -13.19 -1.55
C PRO A 179 -5.20 -13.60 -2.32
N PHE A 180 -4.02 -13.11 -1.94
CA PHE A 180 -2.79 -13.20 -2.73
C PHE A 180 -1.60 -13.81 -1.99
N ASN A 181 -1.77 -14.17 -0.72
CA ASN A 181 -0.73 -14.80 0.09
C ASN A 181 -1.07 -16.28 0.33
N ALA A 182 -0.28 -17.17 -0.27
CA ALA A 182 -0.42 -18.62 -0.10
C ALA A 182 0.34 -19.16 1.13
N LEU A 183 1.04 -18.29 1.87
CA LEU A 183 1.79 -18.62 3.09
C LEU A 183 1.11 -18.03 4.32
N LEU A 184 1.61 -18.38 5.50
CA LEU A 184 1.17 -17.77 6.75
C LEU A 184 1.45 -16.25 6.72
N PRO A 185 0.43 -15.39 6.92
CA PRO A 185 0.59 -13.93 6.83
C PRO A 185 1.59 -13.34 7.83
N ILE A 186 1.89 -14.07 8.92
CA ILE A 186 2.83 -13.61 9.93
C ILE A 186 4.25 -13.39 9.38
N HIS A 187 4.67 -14.13 8.35
CA HIS A 187 5.98 -13.93 7.73
C HIS A 187 6.08 -12.57 7.03
N ASP A 188 5.02 -12.16 6.35
CA ASP A 188 4.91 -10.83 5.73
C ASP A 188 4.89 -9.72 6.79
N LEU A 189 4.13 -9.91 7.87
CA LEU A 189 4.02 -8.94 8.95
C LEU A 189 5.35 -8.77 9.70
N ASN A 190 6.06 -9.87 10.00
CA ASN A 190 7.39 -9.83 10.59
C ASN A 190 8.36 -9.02 9.71
N ALA A 191 8.37 -9.27 8.40
CA ALA A 191 9.23 -8.56 7.46
C ALA A 191 8.84 -7.08 7.32
N ALA A 192 7.54 -6.79 7.23
CA ALA A 192 7.02 -5.43 7.17
C ALA A 192 7.41 -4.65 8.42
N LEU A 193 7.18 -5.19 9.62
CA LEU A 193 7.52 -4.50 10.86
C LEU A 193 9.00 -4.14 10.93
N VAL A 194 9.88 -5.09 10.63
CA VAL A 194 11.32 -4.83 10.58
C VAL A 194 11.64 -3.75 9.55
N SER A 195 10.97 -3.74 8.39
CA SER A 195 11.14 -2.66 7.40
C SER A 195 10.86 -1.30 8.02
N TYR A 196 9.65 -1.08 8.57
CA TYR A 196 9.25 0.21 9.15
C TYR A 196 10.19 0.66 10.27
N ILE A 197 10.58 -0.26 11.16
CA ILE A 197 11.47 0.05 12.28
C ILE A 197 12.86 0.46 11.81
N LEU A 198 13.43 -0.25 10.82
CA LEU A 198 14.81 -0.01 10.39
C LEU A 198 14.96 1.23 9.51
N THR A 199 13.93 1.56 8.72
CA THR A 199 13.88 2.76 7.87
C THR A 199 13.37 3.99 8.61
N ASP A 200 12.88 3.84 9.85
CA ASP A 200 12.20 4.90 10.61
C ASP A 200 11.02 5.49 9.83
N ASP A 201 10.31 4.64 9.09
CA ASP A 201 9.14 5.05 8.31
C ASP A 201 7.94 5.27 9.23
N HIS A 202 7.23 6.38 9.01
CA HIS A 202 6.04 6.76 9.76
C HIS A 202 4.78 6.45 8.97
N GLY A 203 3.78 5.87 9.63
CA GLY A 203 2.49 5.54 9.01
C GLY A 203 1.48 6.67 9.14
N TYR A 204 1.22 7.36 8.03
CA TYR A 204 0.11 8.30 7.93
C TYR A 204 -1.04 7.72 7.11
N SER A 205 -2.27 7.93 7.55
CA SER A 205 -3.49 7.43 6.91
C SER A 205 -4.36 8.59 6.44
N SER A 206 -4.53 8.72 5.13
CA SER A 206 -5.42 9.70 4.49
C SER A 206 -6.82 9.12 4.31
N ALA A 207 -7.84 9.93 4.59
CA ALA A 207 -9.24 9.54 4.42
C ALA A 207 -9.65 9.51 2.94
N ALA A 208 -10.33 8.45 2.52
CA ALA A 208 -11.03 8.34 1.25
C ALA A 208 -12.49 7.93 1.49
N GLY A 209 -13.39 8.35 0.60
CA GLY A 209 -14.82 8.12 0.72
C GLY A 209 -15.49 9.19 1.59
N HIS A 210 -15.37 9.07 2.92
CA HIS A 210 -16.07 9.95 3.87
C HIS A 210 -15.19 10.42 5.04
N ILE A 211 -15.59 11.53 5.63
CA ILE A 211 -15.16 11.99 6.96
C ILE A 211 -16.40 12.17 7.81
N GLY A 212 -16.49 11.39 8.88
CA GLY A 212 -17.71 11.26 9.67
C GLY A 212 -18.91 10.83 8.81
N ARG A 213 -20.10 11.03 9.35
CA ARG A 213 -21.37 10.67 8.69
C ARG A 213 -21.79 11.63 7.58
N LYS A 214 -21.27 12.86 7.57
CA LYS A 214 -21.85 13.99 6.79
C LYS A 214 -21.15 14.23 5.47
N TYR A 215 -19.82 14.16 5.43
CA TYR A 215 -19.05 14.66 4.30
C TYR A 215 -18.48 13.54 3.43
N ARG A 216 -18.80 13.59 2.14
CA ARG A 216 -18.31 12.67 1.11
C ARG A 216 -17.23 13.37 0.28
N PHE A 217 -16.02 12.84 0.33
CA PHE A 217 -14.83 13.38 -0.34
C PHE A 217 -14.33 12.50 -1.50
N GLU A 218 -14.83 11.26 -1.64
CA GLU A 218 -14.30 10.29 -2.61
C GLU A 218 -12.77 10.17 -2.53
N HIS A 219 -12.03 10.71 -3.50
CA HIS A 219 -10.56 10.70 -3.52
C HIS A 219 -9.94 12.10 -3.45
N ASP A 220 -10.72 13.14 -3.17
CA ASP A 220 -10.25 14.53 -3.13
C ASP A 220 -9.09 14.70 -2.15
N ILE A 221 -9.22 14.11 -0.95
CA ILE A 221 -8.17 14.12 0.08
C ILE A 221 -6.98 13.25 -0.33
N SER A 222 -7.23 12.08 -0.94
CA SER A 222 -6.17 11.19 -1.42
C SER A 222 -5.25 11.85 -2.45
N LEU A 223 -5.81 12.73 -3.30
CA LEU A 223 -5.04 13.52 -4.27
C LEU A 223 -4.34 14.73 -3.61
N LEU A 224 -4.97 15.30 -2.58
CA LEU A 224 -4.49 16.48 -1.89
C LEU A 224 -3.28 16.23 -0.98
N ILE A 225 -3.29 15.16 -0.19
CA ILE A 225 -2.25 14.94 0.83
C ILE A 225 -0.85 14.83 0.21
N PRO A 226 -0.59 14.08 -0.88
CA PRO A 226 0.74 14.04 -1.51
C PRO A 226 1.24 15.42 -1.98
N GLU A 227 0.32 16.29 -2.42
CA GLU A 227 0.64 17.66 -2.85
C GLU A 227 1.10 18.51 -1.65
N ILE A 228 0.37 18.48 -0.53
CA ILE A 228 0.82 19.16 0.69
C ILE A 228 2.14 18.58 1.19
N TRP A 229 2.24 17.25 1.23
CA TRP A 229 3.41 16.53 1.75
C TRP A 229 4.68 16.85 0.98
N SER A 230 4.61 16.86 -0.35
CA SER A 230 5.77 17.17 -1.21
C SER A 230 6.28 18.60 -1.04
N ARG A 231 5.43 19.52 -0.58
CA ARG A 231 5.77 20.93 -0.27
C ARG A 231 6.24 21.15 1.16
N MET A 232 6.27 20.12 2.02
CA MET A 232 6.88 20.15 3.35
C MET A 232 8.38 19.83 3.27
N PHE A 233 9.22 20.44 4.09
CA PHE A 233 10.59 19.99 4.29
C PHE A 233 10.61 18.62 4.97
N ILE A 234 11.66 17.83 4.79
CA ILE A 234 11.75 16.48 5.35
C ILE A 234 11.56 16.47 6.88
N HIS A 235 12.21 17.39 7.60
CA HIS A 235 12.08 17.47 9.06
C HIS A 235 10.69 17.93 9.53
N GLU A 236 9.90 18.61 8.68
CA GLU A 236 8.54 19.04 9.02
C GLU A 236 7.54 17.88 8.96
N ARG A 237 7.90 16.77 8.31
CA ARG A 237 7.07 15.57 8.16
C ARG A 237 7.25 14.56 9.30
N ASP A 238 8.28 14.78 10.13
CA ASP A 238 8.56 13.94 11.30
C ASP A 238 7.42 14.10 12.34
N PRO A 239 6.76 13.01 12.76
CA PRO A 239 5.68 13.08 13.73
C PRO A 239 6.14 13.65 15.07
N LYS A 240 7.40 13.46 15.49
CA LYS A 240 7.94 14.07 16.71
C LYS A 240 7.99 15.59 16.58
N PHE A 241 8.38 16.09 15.41
CA PHE A 241 8.34 17.51 15.11
C PHE A 241 6.89 18.03 15.13
N LEU A 242 5.98 17.33 14.45
CA LEU A 242 4.57 17.74 14.35
C LEU A 242 3.87 17.75 15.71
N ILE A 243 4.06 16.72 16.54
CA ILE A 243 3.51 16.63 17.90
C ILE A 243 4.09 17.75 18.77
N LYS A 244 5.42 17.91 18.80
CA LYS A 244 6.09 18.93 19.63
C LYS A 244 5.62 20.35 19.32
N ASN A 245 5.30 20.64 18.05
CA ASN A 245 4.85 21.96 17.61
C ASN A 245 3.31 22.09 17.57
N GLY A 246 2.56 21.10 18.07
CA GLY A 246 1.10 21.19 18.21
C GLY A 246 0.33 21.08 16.89
N PHE A 247 0.90 20.44 15.87
CA PHE A 247 0.25 20.16 14.59
C PHE A 247 -0.48 18.80 14.55
N LEU A 248 -0.15 17.91 15.48
CA LEU A 248 -0.84 16.64 15.69
C LEU A 248 -1.43 16.62 17.10
N GLU A 249 -2.70 16.26 17.21
CA GLU A 249 -3.37 16.00 18.47
C GLU A 249 -3.59 14.50 18.67
N LYS A 250 -3.37 14.02 19.89
CA LYS A 250 -3.60 12.63 20.24
C LYS A 250 -5.09 12.38 20.42
N VAL A 251 -5.58 11.25 19.93
CA VAL A 251 -6.90 10.73 20.28
C VAL A 251 -6.72 9.83 21.50
N ASP A 252 -7.35 10.16 22.62
CA ASP A 252 -7.22 9.39 23.86
C ASP A 252 -8.47 8.52 24.10
N ASP A 253 -8.29 7.41 24.82
CA ASP A 253 -9.41 6.62 25.31
C ASP A 253 -10.28 7.43 26.26
N PHE A 254 -11.59 7.15 26.27
CA PHE A 254 -12.53 7.85 27.14
C PHE A 254 -13.63 6.92 27.65
N GLU A 255 -14.24 7.28 28.78
CA GLU A 255 -15.33 6.51 29.38
C GLU A 255 -16.70 7.01 28.88
N LYS A 256 -17.56 6.06 28.48
CA LYS A 256 -18.96 6.34 28.14
C LYS A 256 -19.82 5.20 28.69
N GLU A 257 -20.87 5.54 29.42
CA GLU A 257 -21.83 4.54 29.94
C GLU A 257 -21.19 3.40 30.76
N GLY A 258 -20.08 3.69 31.46
CA GLY A 258 -19.36 2.72 32.30
C GLY A 258 -18.47 1.73 31.54
N ARG A 259 -18.20 2.00 30.25
CA ARG A 259 -17.22 1.28 29.44
C ARG A 259 -16.18 2.22 28.83
N THR A 260 -14.96 1.71 28.70
CA THR A 260 -13.87 2.39 28.00
C THR A 260 -14.03 2.28 26.48
N ILE A 261 -14.00 3.42 25.79
CA ILE A 261 -13.92 3.51 24.34
C ILE A 261 -12.44 3.61 23.96
N ASN A 262 -11.94 2.61 23.20
CA ASN A 262 -10.52 2.48 22.86
C ASN A 262 -10.12 3.38 21.67
N ALA A 263 -10.42 4.68 21.76
CA ALA A 263 -10.19 5.65 20.68
C ALA A 263 -8.69 5.90 20.42
N SER A 264 -7.81 5.59 21.38
CA SER A 264 -6.36 5.70 21.23
C SER A 264 -5.78 4.84 20.11
N ARG A 265 -6.51 3.80 19.65
CA ARG A 265 -6.14 3.02 18.47
C ARG A 265 -6.10 3.84 17.17
N LEU A 266 -6.74 5.01 17.15
CA LEU A 266 -6.71 5.94 16.02
C LEU A 266 -5.42 6.77 15.97
N GLY A 267 -4.59 6.71 17.03
CA GLY A 267 -3.32 7.42 17.13
C GLY A 267 -3.50 8.93 17.28
N TYR A 268 -2.86 9.67 16.38
CA TYR A 268 -2.88 11.12 16.31
C TYR A 268 -3.60 11.58 15.04
N ARG A 269 -4.07 12.82 15.04
CA ARG A 269 -4.71 13.43 13.88
C ARG A 269 -4.27 14.87 13.69
N ILE A 270 -4.33 15.35 12.44
CA ILE A 270 -4.04 16.76 12.16
C ILE A 270 -5.10 17.68 12.75
N ASN A 271 -4.73 18.91 13.09
CA ASN A 271 -5.63 19.92 13.65
C ASN A 271 -5.54 21.24 12.84
N GLU A 272 -6.25 22.28 13.30
CA GLU A 272 -6.30 23.60 12.66
C GLU A 272 -4.91 24.24 12.48
N ASN A 273 -3.97 23.98 13.40
CA ASN A 273 -2.60 24.49 13.29
C ASN A 273 -1.86 23.86 12.10
N PHE A 274 -2.06 22.56 11.86
CA PHE A 274 -1.49 21.88 10.69
C PHE A 274 -2.03 22.51 9.40
N ILE A 275 -3.35 22.74 9.35
CA ILE A 275 -4.02 23.32 8.20
C ILE A 275 -3.47 24.73 7.92
N SER A 276 -3.56 25.65 8.88
CA SER A 276 -3.09 27.03 8.70
C SER A 276 -1.62 27.12 8.28
N THR A 277 -0.76 26.23 8.79
CA THR A 277 0.69 26.25 8.51
C THR A 277 1.08 25.62 7.18
N TYR A 278 0.56 24.43 6.86
CA TYR A 278 1.02 23.66 5.70
C TYR A 278 0.10 23.76 4.50
N PHE A 279 -1.21 23.90 4.71
CA PHE A 279 -2.15 24.04 3.59
C PHE A 279 -2.04 25.42 2.92
N GLY A 280 -1.53 26.43 3.63
CA GLY A 280 -1.22 27.75 3.06
C GLY A 280 -0.17 27.72 1.94
N ARG A 281 0.60 26.62 1.81
CA ARG A 281 1.54 26.42 0.69
C ARG A 281 0.85 26.11 -0.64
N MET A 282 -0.46 25.83 -0.62
CA MET A 282 -1.24 25.49 -1.80
C MET A 282 -2.55 26.26 -1.91
N PHE A 283 -3.22 26.56 -0.79
CA PHE A 283 -4.47 27.29 -0.77
C PHE A 283 -4.29 28.72 -0.26
N SER A 284 -5.01 29.67 -0.85
CA SER A 284 -5.03 31.07 -0.42
C SER A 284 -5.82 31.31 0.87
N ALA A 285 -6.76 30.42 1.20
CA ALA A 285 -7.55 30.44 2.42
C ALA A 285 -7.52 29.05 3.07
N PRO A 286 -6.40 28.65 3.69
CA PRO A 286 -6.23 27.29 4.23
C PRO A 286 -7.27 26.96 5.31
N ASP A 287 -7.63 27.92 6.15
CA ASP A 287 -8.55 27.71 7.28
C ASP A 287 -9.99 27.39 6.88
N THR A 288 -10.34 27.54 5.59
CA THR A 288 -11.66 27.18 5.06
C THR A 288 -11.68 25.82 4.37
N VAL A 289 -10.53 25.13 4.27
CA VAL A 289 -10.43 23.85 3.56
C VAL A 289 -11.16 22.74 4.32
N PHE A 290 -10.97 22.66 5.64
CA PHE A 290 -11.67 21.73 6.51
C PHE A 290 -12.35 22.46 7.66
N THR A 291 -13.62 22.16 7.90
CA THR A 291 -14.38 22.68 9.05
C THR A 291 -14.00 21.95 10.34
N GLY A 292 -14.34 22.53 11.49
CA GLY A 292 -14.09 21.90 12.80
C GLY A 292 -14.64 20.48 12.89
N ASP A 293 -15.89 20.27 12.43
CA ASP A 293 -16.54 18.95 12.41
C ASP A 293 -15.94 17.96 11.38
N MET A 294 -15.09 18.42 10.45
CA MET A 294 -14.27 17.54 9.60
C MET A 294 -12.96 17.13 10.30
N LEU A 295 -12.34 18.04 11.05
CA LEU A 295 -11.13 17.77 11.82
C LEU A 295 -11.42 16.92 13.07
N ARG A 296 -12.65 17.04 13.61
CA ARG A 296 -13.18 16.32 14.76
C ARG A 296 -14.49 15.61 14.39
N PRO A 297 -14.43 14.47 13.68
CA PRO A 297 -15.62 13.77 13.17
C PRO A 297 -16.65 13.39 14.24
N GLU A 298 -16.23 13.24 15.50
CA GLU A 298 -17.09 13.04 16.67
C GLU A 298 -18.12 14.16 16.88
N GLU A 299 -17.83 15.39 16.43
CA GLU A 299 -18.77 16.52 16.50
C GLU A 299 -19.97 16.34 15.54
N GLN A 300 -19.84 15.49 14.52
CA GLN A 300 -20.95 15.21 13.60
C GLN A 300 -21.97 14.24 14.21
N SER A 301 -21.49 13.25 14.97
CA SER A 301 -22.29 12.29 15.72
C SER A 301 -21.38 11.48 16.64
N GLU A 302 -21.52 11.68 17.94
CA GLU A 302 -20.80 10.90 18.96
C GLU A 302 -21.14 9.40 18.87
N GLU A 303 -22.40 9.07 18.59
CA GLU A 303 -22.89 7.70 18.44
C GLU A 303 -22.19 6.96 17.29
N ASP A 304 -22.17 7.55 16.08
CA ASP A 304 -21.51 6.95 14.92
C ASP A 304 -19.99 6.86 15.10
N PHE A 305 -19.41 7.78 15.87
CA PHE A 305 -17.98 7.79 16.18
C PHE A 305 -17.62 6.65 17.13
N ILE A 306 -18.38 6.48 18.22
CA ILE A 306 -18.20 5.39 19.18
C ILE A 306 -18.43 4.03 18.51
N ASP A 307 -19.54 3.85 17.76
CA ASP A 307 -19.81 2.60 17.05
C ASP A 307 -18.70 2.26 16.04
N GLY A 308 -18.16 3.27 15.36
CA GLY A 308 -17.07 3.09 14.42
C GLY A 308 -15.77 2.61 15.09
N ILE A 309 -15.44 3.14 16.28
CA ILE A 309 -14.29 2.68 17.07
C ILE A 309 -14.51 1.24 17.55
N ASP A 310 -15.69 0.94 18.09
CA ASP A 310 -16.02 -0.41 18.54
C ASP A 310 -15.94 -1.41 17.39
N ASN A 311 -16.45 -1.04 16.21
CA ASN A 311 -16.37 -1.85 15.00
C ASN A 311 -14.91 -2.15 14.60
N ILE A 312 -14.01 -1.16 14.70
CA ILE A 312 -12.57 -1.35 14.48
C ILE A 312 -11.99 -2.34 15.50
N VAL A 313 -12.25 -2.12 16.79
CA VAL A 313 -11.71 -2.93 17.89
C VAL A 313 -12.17 -4.38 17.81
N GLU A 314 -13.48 -4.61 17.62
CA GLU A 314 -14.09 -5.92 17.49
C GLU A 314 -13.56 -6.68 16.27
N THR A 315 -13.42 -5.98 15.14
CA THR A 315 -12.90 -6.60 13.92
C THR A 315 -11.41 -6.92 14.06
N GLN A 316 -10.61 -6.03 14.65
CA GLN A 316 -9.20 -6.28 14.97
C GLN A 316 -9.05 -7.51 15.87
N LYS A 317 -9.85 -7.62 16.95
CA LYS A 317 -9.87 -8.80 17.84
C LYS A 317 -10.18 -10.08 17.08
N LYS A 318 -11.21 -10.06 16.22
CA LYS A 318 -11.59 -11.22 15.41
C LYS A 318 -10.47 -11.67 14.48
N ILE A 319 -9.83 -10.73 13.78
CA ILE A 319 -8.76 -11.04 12.83
C ILE A 319 -7.51 -11.53 13.56
N ALA A 320 -7.11 -10.87 14.65
CA ALA A 320 -6.00 -11.32 15.48
C ALA A 320 -6.22 -12.73 16.04
N GLY A 321 -7.46 -13.07 16.42
CA GLY A 321 -7.83 -14.41 16.87
C GLY A 321 -7.55 -15.53 15.86
N ASN A 322 -7.43 -15.23 14.56
CA ASN A 322 -7.09 -16.26 13.56
C ASN A 322 -5.64 -16.74 13.69
N TYR A 323 -4.71 -15.86 14.10
CA TYR A 323 -3.29 -16.20 14.30
C TYR A 323 -3.07 -17.17 15.46
N PHE A 324 -3.99 -17.20 16.42
CA PHE A 324 -4.01 -18.17 17.51
C PHE A 324 -4.58 -19.51 17.06
N LYS A 325 -5.63 -19.48 16.21
CA LYS A 325 -6.32 -20.69 15.75
C LYS A 325 -5.44 -21.58 14.86
N ASP A 326 -4.61 -20.99 14.01
CA ASP A 326 -3.69 -21.71 13.14
C ASP A 326 -2.29 -21.89 13.75
N GLY A 327 -2.06 -21.40 14.97
CA GLY A 327 -0.80 -21.50 15.69
C GLY A 327 0.32 -20.58 15.16
N CYS A 328 0.05 -19.73 14.16
CA CYS A 328 1.10 -18.89 13.59
C CYS A 328 1.55 -17.75 14.53
N ILE A 329 0.84 -17.52 15.63
CA ILE A 329 1.27 -16.66 16.75
C ILE A 329 2.67 -17.05 17.28
N ASP A 330 3.05 -18.32 17.25
CA ASP A 330 4.37 -18.77 17.73
C ASP A 330 5.50 -18.37 16.79
N LEU A 331 5.17 -17.98 15.56
CA LEU A 331 6.12 -17.48 14.56
C LEU A 331 6.18 -15.94 14.54
N ALA A 332 5.34 -15.26 15.31
CA ALA A 332 5.35 -13.81 15.41
C ALA A 332 6.63 -13.33 16.10
N CYS A 333 7.28 -12.31 15.55
CA CYS A 333 8.36 -11.63 16.27
C CYS A 333 7.81 -11.01 17.57
N PRO A 334 8.65 -10.80 18.60
CA PRO A 334 8.18 -10.38 19.93
C PRO A 334 7.23 -9.16 19.93
N PRO A 335 7.47 -8.08 19.16
CA PRO A 335 6.54 -6.94 19.14
C PRO A 335 5.16 -7.31 18.59
N LEU A 336 5.10 -8.11 17.51
CA LEU A 336 3.83 -8.57 16.95
C LEU A 336 3.13 -9.61 17.83
N LYS A 337 3.89 -10.45 18.53
CA LYS A 337 3.33 -11.39 19.50
C LYS A 337 2.61 -10.63 20.61
N ALA A 338 3.27 -9.63 21.19
CA ALA A 338 2.65 -8.75 22.20
C ALA A 338 1.41 -8.05 21.64
N LEU A 339 1.51 -7.50 20.42
CA LEU A 339 0.40 -6.79 19.78
C LEU A 339 -0.82 -7.70 19.52
N LEU A 340 -0.61 -8.92 19.02
CA LEU A 340 -1.68 -9.88 18.75
C LEU A 340 -2.40 -10.31 20.04
N HIS A 341 -1.66 -10.52 21.14
CA HIS A 341 -2.25 -10.74 22.46
C HIS A 341 -3.07 -9.54 22.92
N ILE A 342 -2.54 -8.32 22.82
CA ILE A 342 -3.29 -7.10 23.17
C ILE A 342 -4.57 -6.96 22.34
N MET A 343 -4.54 -7.29 21.04
CA MET A 343 -5.72 -7.24 20.19
C MET A 343 -6.81 -8.22 20.63
N VAL A 344 -6.44 -9.41 21.13
CA VAL A 344 -7.39 -10.48 21.50
C VAL A 344 -7.83 -10.39 22.96
N ASP A 345 -6.85 -10.31 23.86
CA ASP A 345 -6.98 -10.42 25.32
C ASP A 345 -7.00 -9.05 26.01
N GLY A 346 -6.71 -7.97 25.28
CA GLY A 346 -6.57 -6.61 25.83
C GLY A 346 -5.23 -6.37 26.51
N THR A 347 -4.48 -7.42 26.84
CA THR A 347 -3.19 -7.34 27.53
C THR A 347 -2.19 -8.37 27.00
N TYR A 348 -0.91 -8.12 27.23
CA TYR A 348 0.19 -9.07 27.05
C TYR A 348 1.01 -9.08 28.34
N GLU A 349 1.09 -10.23 29.03
CA GLU A 349 1.78 -10.36 30.33
C GLU A 349 1.29 -9.34 31.38
N GLY A 350 -0.01 -9.01 31.37
CA GLY A 350 -0.63 -8.01 32.26
C GLY A 350 -0.39 -6.55 31.84
N LYS A 351 0.28 -6.31 30.71
CA LYS A 351 0.58 -4.99 30.15
C LYS A 351 -0.35 -4.66 28.99
N THR A 352 -0.65 -3.39 28.84
CA THR A 352 -1.47 -2.80 27.78
C THR A 352 -0.57 -2.20 26.69
N ILE A 353 -1.20 -1.68 25.62
CA ILE A 353 -0.48 -1.03 24.52
C ILE A 353 0.26 0.24 24.96
N THR A 354 -0.15 0.91 26.03
CA THR A 354 0.47 2.17 26.48
C THR A 354 1.66 1.94 27.40
N ASP A 355 1.86 0.71 27.88
CA ASP A 355 2.97 0.41 28.77
C ASP A 355 4.33 0.59 28.05
N PRO A 356 5.30 1.30 28.67
CA PRO A 356 6.60 1.59 28.05
C PRO A 356 7.36 0.34 27.60
N GLU A 357 7.20 -0.77 28.32
CA GLU A 357 7.85 -2.03 27.99
C GLU A 357 7.32 -2.61 26.67
N VAL A 358 6.01 -2.49 26.41
CA VAL A 358 5.41 -2.89 25.12
C VAL A 358 5.86 -1.95 24.01
N ARG A 359 5.84 -0.62 24.26
CA ARG A 359 6.29 0.38 23.28
C ARG A 359 7.75 0.18 22.88
N SER A 360 8.62 -0.11 23.83
CA SER A 360 10.06 -0.31 23.59
C SER A 360 10.39 -1.49 22.69
N LEU A 361 9.48 -2.46 22.52
CA LEU A 361 9.64 -3.56 21.56
C LEU A 361 9.71 -3.06 20.11
N PHE A 362 9.14 -1.88 19.84
CA PHE A 362 9.10 -1.27 18.51
C PHE A 362 10.27 -0.30 18.27
N ASP A 363 11.14 -0.09 19.27
CA ASP A 363 12.27 0.82 19.14
C ASP A 363 13.37 0.25 18.25
N ARG A 364 13.88 1.07 17.34
CA ARG A 364 14.90 0.68 16.36
C ARG A 364 16.14 0.08 17.01
N GLU A 365 16.68 0.73 18.02
CA GLU A 365 17.89 0.26 18.71
C GLU A 365 17.63 -1.03 19.50
N ALA A 366 16.44 -1.17 20.10
CA ALA A 366 16.05 -2.41 20.78
C ALA A 366 15.94 -3.58 19.79
N VAL A 367 15.34 -3.36 18.61
CA VAL A 367 15.27 -4.38 17.56
C VAL A 367 16.65 -4.74 17.03
N LEU A 368 17.51 -3.76 16.73
CA LEU A 368 18.87 -4.02 16.24
C LEU A 368 19.69 -4.85 17.23
N ALA A 369 19.54 -4.59 18.54
CA ALA A 369 20.23 -5.30 19.60
C ALA A 369 19.62 -6.68 19.94
N SER A 370 18.41 -6.98 19.46
CA SER A 370 17.66 -8.16 19.88
C SER A 370 18.14 -9.47 19.24
N ASP A 371 18.12 -10.55 20.01
CA ASP A 371 18.47 -11.89 19.53
C ASP A 371 17.56 -12.36 18.39
N TRP A 372 16.28 -12.00 18.42
CA TRP A 372 15.33 -12.40 17.38
C TRP A 372 15.67 -11.75 16.03
N TYR A 373 16.13 -10.49 16.03
CA TYR A 373 16.58 -9.84 14.80
C TYR A 373 17.90 -10.43 14.31
N GLN A 374 18.85 -10.69 15.22
CA GLN A 374 20.11 -11.35 14.85
C GLN A 374 19.86 -12.74 14.23
N ALA A 375 18.91 -13.51 14.77
CA ALA A 375 18.50 -14.79 14.19
C ALA A 375 17.94 -14.65 12.76
N ARG A 376 17.25 -13.54 12.43
CA ARG A 376 16.80 -13.29 11.05
C ARG A 376 17.96 -13.07 10.08
N LEU A 377 19.01 -12.40 10.54
CA LEU A 377 20.20 -12.15 9.73
C LEU A 377 21.01 -13.44 9.54
N ASP A 378 21.12 -14.26 10.59
CA ASP A 378 21.75 -15.58 10.50
C ASP A 378 20.98 -16.50 9.55
N ALA A 379 19.64 -16.48 9.62
CA ALA A 379 18.79 -17.19 8.70
C ALA A 379 19.00 -16.73 7.25
N LYS A 380 19.17 -15.43 7.02
CA LYS A 380 19.46 -14.90 5.68
C LYS A 380 20.78 -15.43 5.13
N VAL A 381 21.83 -15.52 5.96
CA VAL A 381 23.10 -16.13 5.55
C VAL A 381 22.90 -17.58 5.11
N ILE A 382 22.20 -18.39 5.91
CA ILE A 382 21.94 -19.80 5.61
C ILE A 382 21.15 -19.96 4.30
N VAL A 383 20.13 -19.13 4.07
CA VAL A 383 19.35 -19.13 2.82
C VAL A 383 20.24 -18.86 1.61
N GLU A 384 21.12 -17.86 1.69
CA GLU A 384 22.01 -17.49 0.58
C GLU A 384 23.07 -18.57 0.31
N GLN A 385 23.61 -19.17 1.36
CA GLN A 385 24.53 -20.31 1.26
C GLN A 385 23.87 -21.53 0.60
N ARG A 386 22.66 -21.90 1.03
CA ARG A 386 21.89 -23.02 0.44
C ARG A 386 21.56 -22.74 -1.03
N LEU A 387 21.13 -21.52 -1.35
CA LEU A 387 20.74 -21.14 -2.70
C LEU A 387 21.94 -21.15 -3.66
N VAL A 388 23.09 -20.60 -3.25
CA VAL A 388 24.28 -20.57 -4.11
C VAL A 388 24.85 -21.97 -4.31
N ALA A 389 24.86 -22.82 -3.28
CA ALA A 389 25.29 -24.21 -3.39
C ALA A 389 24.40 -24.99 -4.37
N LYS A 390 23.07 -24.82 -4.27
CA LYS A 390 22.11 -25.44 -5.22
C LYS A 390 22.36 -24.97 -6.66
N LYS A 391 22.62 -23.67 -6.88
CA LYS A 391 22.93 -23.12 -8.20
C LYS A 391 24.23 -23.69 -8.76
N ILE A 392 25.28 -23.78 -7.95
CA ILE A 392 26.57 -24.38 -8.33
C ILE A 392 26.37 -25.85 -8.73
N ALA A 393 25.63 -26.63 -7.92
CA ALA A 393 25.35 -28.03 -8.22
C ALA A 393 24.58 -28.18 -9.55
N ALA A 394 23.55 -27.38 -9.77
CA ALA A 394 22.76 -27.43 -11.01
C ALA A 394 23.59 -27.09 -12.26
N VAL A 395 24.50 -26.11 -12.18
CA VAL A 395 25.40 -25.79 -13.30
C VAL A 395 26.39 -26.94 -13.56
N LYS A 396 27.00 -27.50 -12.51
CA LYS A 396 27.91 -28.64 -12.64
C LYS A 396 27.23 -29.87 -13.21
N GLU A 397 26.00 -30.16 -12.79
CA GLU A 397 25.19 -31.25 -13.33
C GLU A 397 24.91 -31.03 -14.82
N PHE A 398 24.50 -29.80 -15.20
CA PHE A 398 24.29 -29.44 -16.61
C PHE A 398 25.56 -29.60 -17.45
N GLU A 399 26.73 -29.24 -16.91
CA GLU A 399 28.03 -29.40 -17.60
C GLU A 399 28.40 -30.87 -17.89
N THR A 400 27.80 -31.85 -17.21
CA THR A 400 28.04 -33.28 -17.49
C THR A 400 27.29 -33.79 -18.73
N LEU A 401 26.33 -33.03 -19.25
CA LEU A 401 25.50 -33.44 -20.38
C LEU A 401 26.25 -33.21 -21.70
N ALA A 402 26.94 -34.24 -22.19
CA ALA A 402 27.79 -34.18 -23.39
C ALA A 402 27.09 -33.61 -24.65
N SER A 403 25.77 -33.77 -24.77
CA SER A 403 24.99 -33.21 -25.88
C SER A 403 24.92 -31.67 -25.90
N TYR A 404 25.40 -30.98 -24.86
CA TYR A 404 25.31 -29.52 -24.70
C TYR A 404 26.68 -28.82 -24.60
N GLU A 405 27.77 -29.46 -25.01
CA GLU A 405 29.12 -28.88 -24.90
C GLU A 405 29.26 -27.49 -25.58
N GLY A 406 28.64 -27.30 -26.74
CA GLY A 406 28.59 -26.01 -27.43
C GLY A 406 27.88 -24.92 -26.62
N GLU A 407 26.88 -25.29 -25.82
CA GLU A 407 26.12 -24.38 -24.96
C GLU A 407 26.93 -23.92 -23.75
N HIS A 408 27.87 -24.75 -23.25
CA HIS A 408 28.74 -24.37 -22.13
C HIS A 408 29.54 -23.10 -22.46
N THR A 409 30.09 -23.06 -23.67
CA THR A 409 30.85 -21.92 -24.19
C THR A 409 29.93 -20.75 -24.51
N ARG A 410 28.83 -20.99 -25.25
CA ARG A 410 27.88 -19.94 -25.66
C ARG A 410 27.28 -19.20 -24.46
N LEU A 411 26.97 -19.92 -23.38
CA LEU A 411 26.37 -19.36 -22.16
C LEU A 411 27.40 -18.91 -21.12
N LYS A 412 28.70 -19.09 -21.38
CA LYS A 412 29.82 -18.75 -20.50
C LYS A 412 29.68 -19.38 -19.10
N LEU A 413 29.39 -20.68 -19.04
CA LEU A 413 29.11 -21.36 -17.78
C LEU A 413 30.29 -21.35 -16.81
N ALA A 414 31.52 -21.48 -17.32
CA ALA A 414 32.74 -21.39 -16.50
C ALA A 414 32.86 -20.04 -15.76
N GLU A 415 32.60 -18.92 -16.44
CA GLU A 415 32.62 -17.57 -15.83
C GLU A 415 31.53 -17.45 -14.76
N LYS A 416 30.32 -17.95 -15.04
CA LYS A 416 29.19 -17.93 -14.08
C LYS A 416 29.47 -18.81 -12.86
N LEU A 417 30.10 -19.96 -13.05
CA LEU A 417 30.49 -20.87 -11.99
C LEU A 417 31.57 -20.24 -11.11
N ALA A 418 32.57 -19.59 -11.70
CA ALA A 418 33.59 -18.84 -10.96
C ALA A 418 32.95 -17.74 -10.09
N ALA A 419 32.07 -16.91 -10.66
CA ALA A 419 31.36 -15.87 -9.92
C ALA A 419 30.44 -16.44 -8.81
N ALA A 420 29.82 -17.60 -9.04
CA ALA A 420 29.01 -18.27 -8.03
C ALA A 420 29.87 -18.79 -6.86
N ASN A 421 31.05 -19.35 -7.14
CA ASN A 421 31.99 -19.80 -6.11
C ASN A 421 32.54 -18.62 -5.30
N GLU A 422 32.84 -17.48 -5.94
CA GLU A 422 33.25 -16.26 -5.22
C GLU A 422 32.15 -15.76 -4.28
N ARG A 423 30.88 -15.74 -4.73
CA ARG A 423 29.74 -15.42 -3.86
C ARG A 423 29.60 -16.42 -2.71
N ALA A 424 29.76 -17.71 -2.99
CA ALA A 424 29.70 -18.74 -1.96
C ALA A 424 30.78 -18.52 -0.89
N ALA A 425 32.01 -18.18 -1.29
CA ALA A 425 33.08 -17.82 -0.36
C ALA A 425 32.74 -16.56 0.45
N ARG A 426 32.21 -15.51 -0.20
CA ARG A 426 31.77 -14.28 0.48
C ARG A 426 30.69 -14.55 1.54
N TYR A 427 29.72 -15.43 1.25
CA TYR A 427 28.65 -15.74 2.19
C TYR A 427 29.11 -16.51 3.44
N GLN A 428 30.36 -16.99 3.47
CA GLN A 428 30.96 -17.61 4.66
C GLN A 428 31.65 -16.58 5.58
N THR A 429 31.79 -15.31 5.14
CA THR A 429 32.57 -14.34 5.89
C THR A 429 31.74 -13.55 6.90
N ALA A 430 32.39 -13.13 7.99
CA ALA A 430 31.77 -12.29 9.01
C ALA A 430 31.36 -10.92 8.43
N GLU A 431 32.11 -10.38 7.47
CA GLU A 431 31.81 -9.11 6.82
C GLU A 431 30.50 -9.18 6.03
N TYR A 432 30.21 -10.32 5.38
CA TYR A 432 28.91 -10.49 4.72
C TYR A 432 27.78 -10.46 5.74
N ARG A 433 27.88 -11.24 6.83
CA ARG A 433 26.88 -11.22 7.90
C ARG A 433 26.70 -9.83 8.51
N GLN A 434 27.78 -9.10 8.74
CA GLN A 434 27.74 -7.73 9.22
C GLN A 434 27.04 -6.79 8.24
N SER A 435 27.25 -6.98 6.92
CA SER A 435 26.62 -6.17 5.88
C SER A 435 25.09 -6.32 5.80
N LEU A 436 24.51 -7.34 6.47
CA LEU A 436 23.07 -7.56 6.52
C LEU A 436 22.38 -6.74 7.63
N ILE A 437 23.12 -6.15 8.56
CA ILE A 437 22.54 -5.29 9.60
C ILE A 437 21.90 -4.08 8.93
N GLY A 438 20.64 -3.80 9.27
CA GLY A 438 19.82 -2.80 8.59
C GLY A 438 18.94 -3.37 7.46
N THR A 439 19.02 -4.68 7.17
CA THR A 439 18.09 -5.38 6.27
C THR A 439 17.00 -6.12 7.04
N ILE A 440 15.95 -6.57 6.35
CA ILE A 440 14.85 -7.36 6.94
C ILE A 440 15.23 -8.81 7.33
N GLY A 441 16.42 -9.27 6.94
CA GLY A 441 16.86 -10.66 7.11
C GLY A 441 15.97 -11.67 6.37
N ALA A 442 15.92 -12.90 6.89
CA ALA A 442 14.98 -13.93 6.47
C ALA A 442 14.24 -14.47 7.71
N ASP A 443 13.05 -15.03 7.52
CA ASP A 443 12.32 -15.62 8.64
C ASP A 443 12.98 -16.96 9.06
N PRO A 444 13.47 -17.10 10.31
CA PRO A 444 14.14 -18.33 10.76
C PRO A 444 13.23 -19.56 10.71
N ALA A 445 11.91 -19.39 10.81
CA ALA A 445 10.95 -20.49 10.75
C ALA A 445 10.99 -21.22 9.39
N LEU A 446 11.40 -20.53 8.33
CA LEU A 446 11.48 -21.06 6.96
C LEU A 446 12.78 -21.85 6.69
N LEU A 447 13.69 -21.97 7.67
CA LEU A 447 14.90 -22.78 7.51
C LEU A 447 14.66 -24.28 7.68
N ASN A 448 13.62 -24.63 8.44
CA ASN A 448 13.29 -26.01 8.82
C ASN A 448 12.16 -26.61 7.96
N SER A 449 11.60 -25.81 7.06
CA SER A 449 10.54 -26.19 6.11
C SER A 449 11.08 -26.82 4.83
#